data_AF-A0A2Z7CDT3-F1
#
_entry.id   AF-A0A2Z7CDT3-F1
#
_cell.length_a   1.000
_cell.length_b   1.000
_cell.length_c   1.000
_cell.angle_alpha   90.00
_cell.angle_beta   90.00
_cell.angle_gamma   90.00
#
_symmetry.space_group_name_H-M   'P 1'
#
loop_
_entity.id
_entity.type
_entity.pdbx_description
1 polymer ?
#
loop_
_entity_poly.entity_id
_entity_poly.type
_entity_poly.pdbx_seq_one_letter_code
_entity_poly.pdbx_strand_id
1 'polypeptide(L)'
;MHGKSYSAPELIREDLLCFYKFSRKGVELVGDLGPERPLPFDPSKDSLVESPSAIVATGYICNMAPDRDRRPLRKARNADVVGHFSTNLAAAVAWGGELVKRLTQTYQKLNASRELFDRAMGQHAEMLSRLEELEAHRAREEGEAKAQREALEAQLAAEKEAREAEKAARALAEAELEEVKARAGQEAERLKVKAREEFLKSPEFDTLLGKKAGGYFKNGFRGCLAQWRANGYSEEEHPASFLDVQQAILEMADEEEEGEEEEEEEGDGTDATPPSSPPS
;
A
#
# COMPACT_ATOMS: atom_id res chain seq x y z
N MET A 1 -50.35 -6.94 -26.57
CA MET A 1 -51.32 -6.18 -27.40
C MET A 1 -51.12 -6.59 -28.85
N HIS A 2 -52.02 -7.39 -29.43
CA HIS A 2 -51.94 -7.74 -30.84
C HIS A 2 -52.48 -6.57 -31.67
N GLY A 3 -51.58 -5.85 -32.34
CA GLY A 3 -51.95 -4.79 -33.27
C GLY A 3 -52.71 -5.40 -34.45
N LYS A 4 -53.88 -4.85 -34.76
CA LYS A 4 -54.60 -5.18 -36.00
C LYS A 4 -53.70 -4.78 -37.17
N SER A 5 -53.12 -5.74 -37.87
CA SER A 5 -52.36 -5.51 -39.10
C SER A 5 -53.37 -5.18 -40.20
N TYR A 6 -53.49 -3.90 -40.53
CA TYR A 6 -54.34 -3.49 -41.64
C TYR A 6 -53.64 -3.80 -42.97
N SER A 7 -54.38 -4.36 -43.91
CA SER A 7 -53.90 -4.62 -45.26
C SER A 7 -53.74 -3.28 -45.99
N ALA A 8 -52.51 -2.88 -46.30
CA ALA A 8 -52.22 -1.62 -47.00
C ALA A 8 -53.04 -1.44 -48.31
N PRO A 9 -53.28 -2.49 -49.13
CA PRO A 9 -54.17 -2.39 -50.28
C PRO A 9 -55.62 -2.02 -49.95
N GLU A 10 -56.14 -2.47 -48.79
CA GLU A 10 -57.52 -2.18 -48.37
C GLU A 10 -57.66 -0.74 -47.88
N LEU A 11 -56.69 -0.23 -47.12
CA LEU A 11 -56.69 1.19 -46.72
C LEU A 11 -56.56 2.11 -47.93
N ILE A 12 -55.66 1.81 -48.85
CA ILE A 12 -55.48 2.62 -50.07
C ILE A 12 -56.78 2.61 -50.90
N ARG A 13 -57.48 1.47 -50.94
CA ARG A 13 -58.78 1.35 -51.62
C ARG A 13 -59.87 2.18 -50.97
N GLU A 14 -59.97 2.16 -49.64
CA GLU A 14 -60.94 2.98 -48.90
C GLU A 14 -60.66 4.48 -49.01
N ASP A 15 -59.40 4.89 -48.91
CA ASP A 15 -58.99 6.29 -48.98
C ASP A 15 -59.21 6.87 -50.39
N LEU A 16 -58.89 6.11 -51.44
CA LEU A 16 -59.20 6.48 -52.84
C LEU A 16 -60.71 6.58 -53.08
N LEU A 17 -61.51 5.63 -52.60
CA LEU A 17 -62.97 5.67 -52.73
C LEU A 17 -63.58 6.89 -52.01
N CYS A 18 -63.01 7.25 -50.86
CA CYS A 18 -63.43 8.41 -50.07
C CYS A 18 -63.05 9.73 -50.75
N PHE A 19 -61.79 9.87 -51.21
CA PHE A 19 -61.27 11.08 -51.85
C PHE A 19 -62.02 11.44 -53.14
N TYR A 20 -62.42 10.44 -53.94
CA TYR A 20 -63.16 10.64 -55.19
C TYR A 20 -64.69 10.68 -55.01
N LYS A 21 -65.20 10.70 -53.77
CA LYS A 21 -66.63 10.72 -53.44
C LYS A 21 -67.43 9.61 -54.13
N PHE A 22 -66.85 8.42 -54.31
CA PHE A 22 -67.63 7.21 -54.62
C PHE A 22 -68.33 6.77 -53.32
N SER A 23 -69.27 7.61 -52.86
CA SER A 23 -70.16 7.27 -51.78
C SER A 23 -70.99 6.08 -52.23
N ARG A 24 -71.09 5.05 -51.39
CA ARG A 24 -71.85 3.81 -51.57
C ARG A 24 -73.37 4.04 -51.65
N LYS A 25 -73.83 5.16 -52.22
CA LYS A 25 -75.22 5.50 -52.46
C LYS A 25 -75.55 5.24 -53.92
N GLY A 26 -76.36 4.20 -54.11
CA GLY A 26 -76.71 3.64 -55.41
C GLY A 26 -77.38 4.64 -56.34
N VAL A 27 -76.93 4.60 -57.60
CA VAL A 27 -77.66 5.09 -58.75
C VAL A 27 -78.13 3.86 -59.52
N GLU A 28 -79.44 3.72 -59.74
CA GLU A 28 -80.02 2.69 -60.61
C GLU A 28 -79.94 3.14 -62.07
N LEU A 29 -79.39 2.28 -62.93
CA LEU A 29 -79.55 2.40 -64.38
C LEU A 29 -79.84 1.02 -64.97
N VAL A 30 -80.98 0.93 -65.63
CA VAL A 30 -81.53 -0.23 -66.34
C VAL A 30 -80.90 -0.29 -67.75
N GLY A 31 -80.40 -1.46 -68.14
CA GLY A 31 -79.90 -1.72 -69.49
C GLY A 31 -79.22 -3.07 -69.60
N ASP A 32 -79.91 -4.02 -70.22
CA ASP A 32 -79.50 -5.42 -70.40
C ASP A 32 -78.53 -5.61 -71.59
N LEU A 33 -77.75 -6.72 -71.58
CA LEU A 33 -77.08 -7.45 -72.70
C LEU A 33 -75.61 -7.92 -72.45
N GLY A 34 -75.44 -9.25 -72.37
CA GLY A 34 -74.33 -10.07 -72.93
C GLY A 34 -73.06 -10.27 -72.08
N PRO A 35 -72.62 -11.51 -71.75
CA PRO A 35 -71.45 -11.77 -70.90
C PRO A 35 -70.18 -12.05 -71.72
N GLU A 36 -69.18 -11.17 -71.66
CA GLU A 36 -67.78 -11.61 -71.75
C GLU A 36 -67.18 -11.58 -70.34
N ARG A 37 -66.64 -12.72 -69.93
CA ARG A 37 -66.18 -12.98 -68.57
C ARG A 37 -64.85 -12.23 -68.34
N PRO A 38 -64.76 -11.28 -67.38
CA PRO A 38 -63.51 -10.58 -67.08
C PRO A 38 -62.47 -11.55 -66.52
N LEU A 39 -61.20 -11.39 -66.91
CA LEU A 39 -60.09 -11.98 -66.17
C LEU A 39 -60.17 -11.50 -64.71
N PRO A 40 -59.97 -12.39 -63.71
CA PRO A 40 -60.01 -12.00 -62.31
C PRO A 40 -59.01 -10.87 -62.05
N PHE A 41 -59.46 -9.79 -61.42
CA PHE A 41 -58.57 -8.73 -60.96
C PHE A 41 -57.57 -9.35 -59.99
N ASP A 42 -56.31 -9.34 -60.38
CA ASP A 42 -55.21 -9.82 -59.57
C ASP A 42 -54.36 -8.59 -59.18
N PRO A 43 -54.57 -8.04 -57.97
CA PRO A 43 -53.83 -6.87 -57.50
C PRO A 43 -52.31 -7.06 -57.54
N SER A 44 -51.83 -8.31 -57.55
CA SER A 44 -50.40 -8.61 -57.63
C SER A 44 -49.83 -8.46 -59.03
N LYS A 45 -50.63 -8.67 -60.10
CA LYS A 45 -50.20 -8.57 -61.50
C LYS A 45 -50.40 -7.18 -62.11
N ASP A 46 -51.38 -6.44 -61.58
CA ASP A 46 -51.71 -5.08 -62.01
C ASP A 46 -51.15 -4.02 -61.04
N SER A 47 -50.00 -4.30 -60.40
CA SER A 47 -49.41 -3.45 -59.37
C SER A 47 -48.87 -2.15 -59.94
N LEU A 48 -49.49 -1.02 -59.57
CA LEU A 48 -48.99 0.31 -59.91
C LEU A 48 -47.66 0.65 -59.21
N VAL A 49 -47.28 -0.11 -58.19
CA VAL A 49 -45.99 0.04 -57.52
C VAL A 49 -44.87 -0.56 -58.37
N GLU A 50 -45.14 -1.64 -59.10
CA GLU A 50 -44.17 -2.32 -59.97
C GLU A 50 -44.09 -1.67 -61.36
N SER A 51 -45.22 -1.17 -61.89
CA SER A 51 -45.27 -0.43 -63.16
C SER A 51 -46.27 0.73 -63.11
N PRO A 52 -45.84 1.95 -62.73
CA PRO A 52 -46.68 3.14 -62.71
C PRO A 52 -46.83 3.71 -64.13
N SER A 53 -47.50 2.98 -65.02
CA SER A 53 -47.83 3.47 -66.37
C SER A 53 -49.31 3.86 -66.46
N ALA A 54 -49.65 4.80 -67.33
CA ALA A 54 -51.03 5.21 -67.56
C ALA A 54 -51.93 4.04 -67.99
N ILE A 55 -51.37 3.06 -68.72
CA ILE A 55 -52.08 1.86 -69.17
C ILE A 55 -52.41 0.95 -67.98
N VAL A 56 -51.44 0.67 -67.12
CA VAL A 56 -51.64 -0.14 -65.90
C VAL A 56 -52.57 0.59 -64.93
N ALA A 57 -52.46 1.92 -64.80
CA ALA A 57 -53.36 2.74 -63.97
C ALA A 57 -54.80 2.73 -64.48
N THR A 58 -55.00 2.81 -65.80
CA THR A 58 -56.33 2.69 -66.41
C THR A 58 -56.91 1.30 -66.13
N GLY A 59 -56.12 0.24 -66.29
CA GLY A 59 -56.52 -1.13 -66.00
C GLY A 59 -56.89 -1.33 -64.54
N TYR A 60 -56.07 -0.84 -63.63
CA TYR A 60 -56.28 -0.89 -62.18
C TYR A 60 -57.57 -0.17 -61.75
N ILE A 61 -57.78 1.07 -62.21
CA ILE A 61 -59.00 1.85 -61.91
C ILE A 61 -60.25 1.11 -62.43
N CYS A 62 -60.22 0.64 -63.68
CA CYS A 62 -61.35 -0.08 -64.28
C CYS A 62 -61.64 -1.40 -63.56
N ASN A 63 -60.62 -2.08 -63.05
CA ASN A 63 -60.77 -3.34 -62.32
C ASN A 63 -61.20 -3.14 -60.85
N MET A 64 -60.95 -1.97 -60.27
CA MET A 64 -61.39 -1.61 -58.92
C MET A 64 -62.83 -1.11 -58.85
N ALA A 65 -63.39 -0.65 -59.98
CA ALA A 65 -64.77 -0.21 -60.08
C ALA A 65 -65.76 -1.34 -59.75
N PRO A 66 -66.85 -1.07 -59.01
CA PRO A 66 -67.92 -2.03 -58.77
C PRO A 66 -68.43 -2.62 -60.09
N ASP A 67 -68.88 -3.88 -60.09
CA ASP A 67 -69.32 -4.56 -61.33
C ASP A 67 -70.37 -3.78 -62.13
N ARG A 68 -71.20 -2.99 -61.42
CA ARG A 68 -72.22 -2.10 -62.00
C ARG A 68 -71.64 -0.96 -62.84
N ASP A 69 -70.44 -0.48 -62.51
CA ASP A 69 -69.82 0.71 -63.10
C ASP A 69 -68.77 0.36 -64.17
N ARG A 70 -68.33 -0.91 -64.25
CA ARG A 70 -67.33 -1.40 -65.21
C ARG A 70 -67.75 -1.23 -66.68
N ARG A 71 -69.01 -1.52 -67.02
CA ARG A 71 -69.53 -1.38 -68.40
C ARG A 71 -69.70 0.09 -68.81
N PRO A 72 -70.29 0.97 -68.00
CA PRO A 72 -70.31 2.42 -68.25
C PRO A 72 -68.92 3.03 -68.43
N LEU A 73 -67.95 2.68 -67.58
CA LEU A 73 -66.58 3.17 -67.69
C LEU A 73 -65.91 2.78 -69.01
N ARG A 74 -66.15 1.55 -69.50
CA ARG A 74 -65.63 1.06 -70.78
C ARG A 74 -66.29 1.72 -71.99
N LYS A 75 -67.56 2.14 -71.87
CA LYS A 75 -68.34 2.79 -72.94
C LYS A 75 -68.25 4.32 -72.95
N ALA A 76 -67.73 4.93 -71.89
CA ALA A 76 -67.58 6.37 -71.80
C ALA A 76 -66.63 6.88 -72.90
N ARG A 77 -67.10 7.83 -73.72
CA ARG A 77 -66.30 8.46 -74.79
C ARG A 77 -65.18 9.39 -74.28
N ASN A 78 -65.05 9.54 -72.96
CA ASN A 78 -64.07 10.43 -72.31
C ASN A 78 -62.80 9.66 -71.93
N ALA A 79 -62.24 8.90 -72.87
CA ALA A 79 -60.99 8.17 -72.69
C ALA A 79 -59.86 9.10 -72.24
N ASP A 80 -59.88 10.35 -72.69
CA ASP A 80 -58.94 11.40 -72.30
C ASP A 80 -59.03 11.73 -70.80
N VAL A 81 -60.24 11.81 -70.24
CA VAL A 81 -60.45 12.09 -68.80
C VAL A 81 -59.90 10.95 -67.96
N VAL A 82 -60.20 9.69 -68.32
CA VAL A 82 -59.67 8.50 -67.63
C VAL A 82 -58.15 8.41 -67.79
N GLY A 83 -57.60 8.76 -68.96
CA GLY A 83 -56.17 8.80 -69.20
C GLY A 83 -55.44 9.85 -68.36
N HIS A 84 -56.02 11.05 -68.20
CA HIS A 84 -55.49 12.10 -67.33
C HIS A 84 -55.50 11.68 -65.86
N PHE A 85 -56.61 11.11 -65.37
CA PHE A 85 -56.67 10.57 -64.01
C PHE A 85 -55.66 9.45 -63.78
N SER A 86 -55.51 8.55 -64.74
CA SER A 86 -54.55 7.44 -64.68
C SER A 86 -53.10 7.93 -64.66
N THR A 87 -52.78 8.98 -65.42
CA THR A 87 -51.45 9.61 -65.42
C THR A 87 -51.16 10.30 -64.09
N ASN A 88 -52.13 11.04 -63.54
CA ASN A 88 -52.00 11.68 -62.23
C ASN A 88 -51.86 10.65 -61.11
N LEU A 89 -52.61 9.54 -61.17
CA LEU A 89 -52.49 8.44 -60.22
C LEU A 89 -51.12 7.77 -60.31
N ALA A 90 -50.63 7.46 -61.51
CA ALA A 90 -49.30 6.88 -61.71
C ALA A 90 -48.19 7.81 -61.17
N ALA A 91 -48.28 9.11 -61.42
CA ALA A 91 -47.35 10.09 -60.86
C ALA A 91 -47.41 10.10 -59.32
N ALA A 92 -48.60 10.16 -58.72
CA ALA A 92 -48.77 10.14 -57.27
C ALA A 92 -48.18 8.87 -56.61
N VAL A 93 -48.36 7.71 -57.22
CA VAL A 93 -47.77 6.44 -56.75
C VAL A 93 -46.26 6.47 -56.85
N ALA A 94 -45.69 6.98 -57.95
CA ALA A 94 -44.24 7.10 -58.13
C ALA A 94 -43.61 8.04 -57.08
N TRP A 95 -44.21 9.20 -56.84
CA TRP A 95 -43.77 10.13 -55.80
C TRP A 95 -43.92 9.55 -54.38
N GLY A 96 -45.01 8.84 -54.12
CA GLY A 96 -45.23 8.13 -52.86
C GLY A 96 -44.17 7.05 -52.59
N GLY A 97 -43.84 6.25 -53.60
CA GLY A 97 -42.78 5.23 -53.50
C GLY A 97 -41.40 5.83 -53.21
N GLU A 98 -41.04 6.92 -53.88
CA GLU A 98 -39.77 7.63 -53.64
C GLU A 98 -39.71 8.24 -52.23
N LEU A 99 -40.81 8.79 -51.71
CA LEU A 99 -40.88 9.30 -50.35
C LEU A 99 -40.70 8.19 -49.31
N VAL A 100 -41.37 7.05 -49.50
CA VAL A 100 -41.21 5.87 -48.62
C VAL A 100 -39.78 5.35 -48.67
N LYS A 101 -39.14 5.31 -49.84
CA LYS A 101 -37.74 4.90 -50.00
C LYS A 101 -36.80 5.82 -49.22
N ARG A 102 -36.94 7.14 -49.36
CA ARG A 102 -36.14 8.13 -48.62
C ARG A 102 -36.35 8.01 -47.12
N LEU A 103 -37.60 7.88 -46.68
CA LEU A 103 -37.93 7.71 -45.26
C LEU A 103 -37.36 6.41 -44.69
N THR A 104 -37.41 5.32 -45.45
CA THR A 104 -36.82 4.04 -45.05
C THR A 104 -35.31 4.17 -44.90
N GLN A 105 -34.64 4.83 -45.85
CA GLN A 105 -33.19 5.06 -45.78
C GLN A 105 -32.80 5.95 -44.60
N THR A 106 -33.55 7.02 -44.30
CA THR A 106 -33.26 7.86 -43.15
C THR A 106 -33.49 7.11 -41.85
N TYR A 107 -34.55 6.30 -41.76
CA TYR A 107 -34.84 5.47 -40.59
C TYR A 107 -33.76 4.40 -40.36
N GLN A 108 -33.27 3.75 -41.42
CA GLN A 108 -32.15 2.80 -41.33
C GLN A 108 -30.87 3.47 -40.80
N LYS A 109 -30.53 4.67 -41.30
CA LYS A 109 -29.38 5.44 -40.80
C LYS A 109 -29.54 5.83 -39.34
N LEU A 110 -30.75 6.26 -38.95
CA LEU A 110 -31.06 6.60 -37.57
C LEU A 110 -30.89 5.39 -36.64
N ASN A 111 -31.41 4.23 -37.03
CA ASN A 111 -31.27 3.01 -36.24
C ASN A 111 -29.80 2.57 -36.12
N ALA A 112 -29.03 2.62 -37.20
CA ALA A 112 -27.59 2.34 -37.14
C ALA A 112 -26.86 3.30 -36.17
N SER A 113 -27.21 4.59 -36.19
CA SER A 113 -26.64 5.56 -35.24
C SER A 113 -27.04 5.29 -33.79
N ARG A 114 -28.29 4.85 -33.57
CA ARG A 114 -28.79 4.48 -32.24
C ARG A 114 -28.08 3.24 -31.71
N GLU A 115 -27.87 2.21 -32.53
CA GLU A 115 -27.12 1.01 -32.12
C GLU A 115 -25.68 1.34 -31.73
N LEU A 116 -25.03 2.26 -32.44
CA LEU A 116 -23.70 2.75 -32.07
C LEU A 116 -23.72 3.50 -30.74
N PHE A 117 -24.73 4.35 -30.51
CA PHE A 117 -24.90 5.05 -29.25
C PHE A 117 -25.14 4.07 -28.08
N ASP A 118 -26.05 3.12 -28.24
CA ASP A 118 -26.36 2.11 -27.23
C ASP A 118 -25.11 1.28 -26.89
N ARG A 119 -24.29 0.92 -27.90
CA ARG A 119 -22.99 0.27 -27.69
C ARG A 119 -22.02 1.14 -26.90
N ALA A 120 -21.89 2.41 -27.27
CA ALA A 120 -20.99 3.35 -26.58
C ALA A 120 -21.43 3.57 -25.12
N MET A 121 -22.73 3.67 -24.87
CA MET A 121 -23.29 3.77 -23.53
C MET A 121 -23.03 2.50 -22.70
N GLY A 122 -23.13 1.32 -23.31
CA GLY A 122 -22.75 0.06 -22.65
C GLY A 122 -21.27 0.04 -22.24
N GLN A 123 -20.38 0.43 -23.14
CA GLN A 123 -18.94 0.55 -22.84
C GLN A 123 -18.65 1.58 -21.74
N HIS A 124 -19.35 2.71 -21.74
CA HIS A 124 -19.20 3.72 -20.69
C HIS A 124 -19.66 3.20 -19.32
N ALA A 125 -20.78 2.46 -19.27
CA ALA A 125 -21.25 1.83 -18.05
C ALA A 125 -20.23 0.81 -17.52
N GLU A 126 -19.65 -0.03 -18.39
CA GLU A 126 -18.58 -0.96 -18.01
C GLU A 126 -17.34 -0.23 -17.48
N MET A 127 -16.93 0.87 -18.12
CA MET A 127 -15.80 1.68 -17.63
C MET A 127 -16.09 2.28 -16.26
N LEU A 128 -17.31 2.78 -16.02
CA LEU A 128 -17.71 3.31 -14.72
C LEU A 128 -17.68 2.24 -13.63
N SER A 129 -18.19 1.03 -13.90
CA SER A 129 -18.13 -0.08 -12.95
C SER A 129 -16.68 -0.44 -12.59
N ARG A 130 -15.77 -0.49 -13.56
CA ARG A 130 -14.34 -0.73 -13.29
C ARG A 130 -13.69 0.38 -12.48
N LEU A 131 -14.10 1.63 -12.70
CA LEU A 131 -13.59 2.77 -11.93
C LEU A 131 -14.05 2.69 -10.47
N GLU A 132 -15.31 2.35 -10.22
CA GLU A 132 -15.84 2.11 -8.87
C GLU A 132 -15.11 0.96 -8.16
N GLU A 133 -14.80 -0.13 -8.87
CA GLU A 133 -13.99 -1.24 -8.33
C GLU A 133 -12.57 -0.78 -7.94
N LEU A 134 -11.92 0.04 -8.77
CA LEU A 134 -10.59 0.59 -8.47
C LEU A 134 -10.60 1.58 -7.31
N GLU A 135 -11.65 2.40 -7.19
CA GLU A 135 -11.84 3.30 -6.06
C GLU A 135 -12.03 2.50 -4.75
N ALA A 136 -12.82 1.42 -4.79
CA ALA A 136 -12.97 0.53 -3.65
C ALA A 136 -11.66 -0.16 -3.27
N HIS A 137 -10.84 -0.57 -4.25
CA HIS A 137 -9.52 -1.13 -3.99
C HIS A 137 -8.59 -0.11 -3.33
N ARG A 138 -8.53 1.10 -3.88
CA ARG A 138 -7.72 2.19 -3.33
C ARG A 138 -8.11 2.52 -1.89
N ALA A 139 -9.40 2.59 -1.59
CA ALA A 139 -9.88 2.85 -0.23
C ALA A 139 -9.46 1.75 0.77
N ARG A 140 -9.42 0.49 0.33
CA ARG A 140 -8.93 -0.63 1.15
C ARG A 140 -7.43 -0.53 1.38
N GLU A 141 -6.65 -0.31 0.32
CA GLU A 141 -5.19 -0.14 0.42
C GLU A 141 -4.81 1.04 1.31
N GLU A 142 -5.51 2.17 1.18
CA GLU A 142 -5.29 3.34 2.03
C GLU A 142 -5.62 3.04 3.50
N GLY A 143 -6.70 2.30 3.75
CA GLY A 143 -7.07 1.83 5.09
C GLY A 143 -6.03 0.89 5.70
N GLU A 144 -5.53 -0.08 4.93
CA GLU A 144 -4.49 -1.02 5.35
C GLU A 144 -3.15 -0.31 5.61
N ALA A 145 -2.74 0.59 4.71
CA ALA A 145 -1.52 1.37 4.87
C ALA A 145 -1.59 2.29 6.09
N LYS A 146 -2.76 2.89 6.35
CA LYS A 146 -2.99 3.69 7.56
C LYS A 146 -2.88 2.83 8.83
N ALA A 147 -3.51 1.66 8.85
CA ALA A 147 -3.42 0.74 9.98
C ALA A 147 -1.99 0.27 10.23
N GLN A 148 -1.23 -0.05 9.17
CA GLN A 148 0.19 -0.41 9.29
C GLN A 148 1.03 0.73 9.86
N ARG A 149 0.79 1.96 9.37
CA ARG A 149 1.48 3.14 9.88
C ARG A 149 1.19 3.37 11.37
N GLU A 150 -0.08 3.32 11.77
CA GLU A 150 -0.47 3.47 13.18
C GLU A 150 0.15 2.37 14.06
N ALA A 151 0.24 1.13 13.57
CA ALA A 151 0.90 0.04 14.27
C ALA A 151 2.41 0.27 14.44
N LEU A 152 3.10 0.74 13.39
CA LEU A 152 4.54 1.07 13.47
C LEU A 152 4.81 2.28 14.37
N GLU A 153 3.96 3.30 14.32
CA GLU A 153 4.06 4.46 15.22
C GLU A 153 3.87 4.02 16.69
N ALA A 154 2.93 3.11 16.97
CA ALA A 154 2.75 2.53 18.30
C ALA A 154 3.94 1.69 18.77
N GLN A 155 4.51 0.86 17.88
CA GLN A 155 5.73 0.08 18.19
C GLN A 155 6.91 0.99 18.51
N LEU A 156 7.11 2.05 17.72
CA LEU A 156 8.19 3.01 17.92
C LEU A 156 8.02 3.80 19.23
N ALA A 157 6.78 4.14 19.60
CA ALA A 157 6.48 4.75 20.89
C ALA A 157 6.82 3.81 22.06
N ALA A 158 6.41 2.54 21.97
CA ALA A 158 6.72 1.53 22.99
C ALA A 158 8.22 1.24 23.10
N GLU A 159 8.95 1.18 21.98
CA GLU A 159 10.41 1.00 21.98
C GLU A 159 11.12 2.18 22.65
N LYS A 160 10.70 3.41 22.38
CA LYS A 160 11.25 4.60 23.04
C LYS A 160 11.04 4.56 24.55
N GLU A 161 9.82 4.21 25.00
CA GLU A 161 9.53 4.08 26.43
C GLU A 161 10.37 2.98 27.08
N ALA A 162 10.48 1.82 26.44
CA ALA A 162 11.31 0.72 26.91
C ALA A 162 12.79 1.12 27.00
N ARG A 163 13.30 1.87 26.00
CA ARG A 163 14.69 2.35 26.00
C ARG A 163 14.95 3.37 27.10
N GLU A 164 14.01 4.27 27.37
CA GLU A 164 14.15 5.22 28.49
C GLU A 164 14.09 4.49 29.84
N ALA A 165 13.21 3.48 29.98
CA ALA A 165 13.19 2.62 31.16
C ALA A 165 14.50 1.82 31.34
N GLU A 166 15.07 1.29 30.25
CA GLU A 166 16.36 0.59 30.25
C GLU A 166 17.50 1.52 30.69
N LYS A 167 17.56 2.75 30.15
CA LYS A 167 18.55 3.75 30.57
C LYS A 167 18.41 4.08 32.05
N ALA A 168 17.18 4.25 32.55
CA ALA A 168 16.94 4.53 33.96
C ALA A 168 17.37 3.34 34.85
N ALA A 169 17.05 2.11 34.46
CA ALA A 169 17.46 0.90 35.18
C ALA A 169 19.00 0.74 35.19
N ARG A 170 19.65 1.03 34.06
CA ARG A 170 21.12 1.00 33.95
C ARG A 170 21.77 2.05 34.85
N ALA A 171 21.24 3.27 34.89
CA ALA A 171 21.76 4.32 35.76
C ALA A 171 21.63 3.94 37.25
N LEU A 172 20.54 3.28 37.65
CA LEU A 172 20.38 2.75 39.01
C LEU A 172 21.39 1.64 39.31
N ALA A 173 21.57 0.68 38.40
CA ALA A 173 22.53 -0.40 38.58
C ALA A 173 23.99 0.11 38.63
N GLU A 174 24.34 1.12 37.83
CA GLU A 174 25.65 1.78 37.88
C GLU A 174 25.85 2.49 39.23
N ALA A 175 24.84 3.17 39.76
CA ALA A 175 24.91 3.80 41.08
C ALA A 175 25.08 2.78 42.22
N GLU A 176 24.33 1.67 42.20
CA GLU A 176 24.48 0.59 43.18
C GLU A 176 25.87 -0.06 43.10
N LEU A 177 26.42 -0.23 41.89
CA LEU A 177 27.75 -0.77 41.71
C LEU A 177 28.83 0.13 42.31
N GLU A 178 28.73 1.45 42.12
CA GLU A 178 29.65 2.40 42.74
C GLU A 178 29.54 2.39 44.27
N GLU A 179 28.33 2.25 44.82
CA GLU A 179 28.16 2.08 46.27
C GLU A 179 28.79 0.77 46.78
N VAL A 180 28.59 -0.34 46.08
CA VAL A 180 29.19 -1.64 46.45
C VAL A 180 30.71 -1.56 46.38
N LYS A 181 31.29 -0.94 45.33
CA LYS A 181 32.74 -0.73 45.22
C LYS A 181 33.26 0.10 46.39
N ALA A 182 32.59 1.19 46.75
CA ALA A 182 32.98 2.05 47.86
C ALA A 182 32.97 1.28 49.20
N ARG A 183 31.92 0.49 49.45
CA ARG A 183 31.81 -0.38 50.65
C ARG A 183 32.92 -1.43 50.68
N ALA A 184 33.18 -2.10 49.55
CA ALA A 184 34.23 -3.10 49.44
C ALA A 184 35.62 -2.49 49.71
N GLY A 185 35.90 -1.29 49.21
CA GLY A 185 37.13 -0.56 49.50
C GLY A 185 37.28 -0.21 50.99
N GLN A 186 36.21 0.28 51.63
CA GLN A 186 36.21 0.55 53.08
C GLN A 186 36.41 -0.70 53.92
N GLU A 187 35.77 -1.82 53.55
CA GLU A 187 35.95 -3.10 54.25
C GLU A 187 37.36 -3.65 54.08
N ALA A 188 37.96 -3.52 52.89
CA ALA A 188 39.35 -3.92 52.66
C ALA A 188 40.31 -3.13 53.56
N GLU A 189 40.17 -1.81 53.64
CA GLU A 189 40.98 -0.98 54.55
C GLU A 189 40.75 -1.33 56.02
N ARG A 190 39.50 -1.54 56.44
CA ARG A 190 39.17 -2.01 57.78
C ARG A 190 39.83 -3.35 58.10
N LEU A 191 39.81 -4.30 57.15
CA LEU A 191 40.45 -5.61 57.30
C LEU A 191 41.97 -5.50 57.36
N LYS A 192 42.61 -4.62 56.57
CA LYS A 192 44.05 -4.35 56.67
C LYS A 192 44.43 -3.82 58.05
N VAL A 193 43.70 -2.83 58.57
CA VAL A 193 43.93 -2.30 59.92
C VAL A 193 43.76 -3.40 60.96
N LYS A 194 42.68 -4.19 60.87
CA LYS A 194 42.42 -5.30 61.79
C LYS A 194 43.53 -6.36 61.73
N ALA A 195 43.99 -6.74 60.55
CA ALA A 195 45.07 -7.71 60.35
C ALA A 195 46.39 -7.20 60.94
N ARG A 196 46.73 -5.92 60.73
CA ARG A 196 47.90 -5.28 61.35
C ARG A 196 47.80 -5.27 62.87
N GLU A 197 46.63 -4.91 63.42
CA GLU A 197 46.41 -4.95 64.87
C GLU A 197 46.51 -6.37 65.44
N GLU A 198 45.99 -7.38 64.73
CA GLU A 198 46.09 -8.79 65.12
C GLU A 198 47.55 -9.28 65.06
N PHE A 199 48.30 -8.91 64.02
CA PHE A 199 49.73 -9.21 63.91
C PHE A 199 50.55 -8.57 65.03
N LEU A 200 50.30 -7.29 65.36
CA LEU A 200 50.97 -6.60 66.47
C LEU A 200 50.68 -7.24 67.84
N LYS A 201 49.54 -7.93 67.99
CA LYS A 201 49.17 -8.68 69.21
C LYS A 201 49.64 -10.13 69.16
N SER A 202 50.24 -10.58 68.07
CA SER A 202 50.69 -11.96 67.89
C SER A 202 52.07 -12.18 68.54
N PRO A 203 52.34 -13.40 69.05
CA PRO A 203 53.67 -13.73 69.57
C PRO A 203 54.76 -13.75 68.49
N GLU A 204 54.37 -13.87 67.21
CA GLU A 204 55.30 -13.78 66.07
C GLU A 204 55.94 -12.38 65.97
N PHE A 205 55.16 -11.32 66.20
CA PHE A 205 55.69 -9.96 66.24
C PHE A 205 56.66 -9.74 67.41
N ASP A 206 56.33 -10.21 68.61
CA ASP A 206 57.23 -10.12 69.78
C ASP A 206 58.57 -10.83 69.53
N THR A 207 58.50 -11.97 68.83
CA THR A 207 59.69 -12.74 68.43
C THR A 207 60.55 -11.95 67.43
N LEU A 208 59.93 -11.37 66.39
CA LEU A 208 60.61 -10.54 65.39
C LEU A 208 61.20 -9.26 66.01
N LEU A 209 60.45 -8.57 66.86
CA LEU A 209 60.91 -7.39 67.58
C LEU A 209 62.08 -7.71 68.50
N GLY A 210 62.01 -8.84 69.22
CA GLY A 210 63.11 -9.35 70.03
C GLY A 210 64.37 -9.62 69.22
N LYS A 211 64.24 -10.29 68.06
CA LYS A 211 65.35 -10.53 67.11
C LYS A 211 65.99 -9.21 66.66
N LYS A 212 65.18 -8.24 66.21
CA LYS A 212 65.66 -6.94 65.69
C LYS A 212 66.27 -6.05 66.78
N ALA A 213 65.63 -5.93 67.94
CA ALA A 213 66.16 -5.17 69.08
C ALA A 213 67.46 -5.77 69.63
N GLY A 214 67.54 -7.12 69.64
CA GLY A 214 68.77 -7.85 69.96
C GLY A 214 69.92 -7.49 69.03
N GLY A 215 69.66 -7.44 67.72
CA GLY A 215 70.61 -6.97 66.70
C GLY A 215 71.16 -5.57 66.96
N TYR A 216 70.27 -4.57 67.14
CA TYR A 216 70.68 -3.19 67.47
C TYR A 216 71.48 -3.10 68.76
N PHE A 217 71.06 -3.81 69.82
CA PHE A 217 71.79 -3.81 71.09
C PHE A 217 73.19 -4.42 70.94
N LYS A 218 73.29 -5.54 70.21
CA LYS A 218 74.56 -6.20 69.88
C LYS A 218 75.49 -5.27 69.11
N ASN A 219 74.97 -4.59 68.07
CA ASN A 219 75.75 -3.66 67.25
C ASN A 219 76.17 -2.39 68.02
N GLY A 220 75.26 -1.78 68.78
CA GLY A 220 75.55 -0.61 69.62
C GLY A 220 76.56 -0.93 70.73
N PHE A 221 76.44 -2.10 71.37
CA PHE A 221 77.39 -2.58 72.37
C PHE A 221 78.79 -2.79 71.76
N ARG A 222 78.86 -3.40 70.56
CA ARG A 222 80.12 -3.52 69.82
C ARG A 222 80.72 -2.15 69.46
N GLY A 223 79.91 -1.19 69.05
CA GLY A 223 80.35 0.18 68.78
C GLY A 223 80.91 0.88 70.03
N CYS A 224 80.22 0.77 71.17
CA CYS A 224 80.67 1.35 72.44
C CYS A 224 81.96 0.67 72.96
N LEU A 225 82.03 -0.67 72.88
CA LEU A 225 83.24 -1.43 73.19
C LEU A 225 84.43 -1.00 72.31
N ALA A 226 84.21 -0.82 71.01
CA ALA A 226 85.26 -0.34 70.10
C ALA A 226 85.77 1.05 70.52
N GLN A 227 84.87 1.93 70.96
CA GLN A 227 85.22 3.26 71.46
C GLN A 227 86.02 3.21 72.78
N TRP A 228 85.66 2.33 73.71
CA TRP A 228 86.44 2.13 74.94
C TRP A 228 87.83 1.59 74.64
N ARG A 229 87.95 0.61 73.74
CA ARG A 229 89.26 0.09 73.28
C ARG A 229 90.10 1.20 72.64
N ALA A 230 89.49 2.09 71.85
CA ALA A 230 90.19 3.25 71.29
C ALA A 230 90.68 4.25 72.36
N ASN A 231 90.05 4.30 73.53
CA ASN A 231 90.45 5.13 74.68
C ASN A 231 91.38 4.40 75.68
N GLY A 232 91.90 3.21 75.33
CA GLY A 232 92.90 2.49 76.13
C GLY A 232 92.35 1.43 77.09
N TYR A 233 91.08 1.05 76.97
CA TYR A 233 90.46 -0.02 77.76
C TYR A 233 90.90 -1.42 77.30
N SER A 234 91.28 -2.31 78.22
CA SER A 234 91.56 -3.74 77.94
C SER A 234 90.64 -4.66 78.75
N GLU A 235 90.22 -5.77 78.15
CA GLU A 235 89.26 -6.72 78.75
C GLU A 235 89.86 -7.51 79.94
N GLU A 236 91.17 -7.39 80.18
CA GLU A 236 91.87 -8.03 81.32
C GLU A 236 91.56 -7.38 82.68
N GLU A 237 91.00 -6.16 82.71
CA GLU A 237 90.72 -5.41 83.94
C GLU A 237 89.33 -5.68 84.56
N HIS A 238 88.51 -6.57 83.96
CA HIS A 238 87.10 -6.73 84.33
C HIS A 238 86.75 -8.03 85.07
N PRO A 239 85.73 -8.00 85.96
CA PRO A 239 85.23 -9.20 86.64
C PRO A 239 84.53 -10.15 85.65
N ALA A 240 84.55 -11.46 85.96
CA ALA A 240 83.99 -12.54 85.13
C ALA A 240 82.55 -12.29 84.62
N SER A 241 81.75 -11.55 85.38
CA SER A 241 80.39 -11.16 85.00
C SER A 241 80.31 -10.31 83.73
N PHE A 242 81.37 -9.58 83.35
CA PHE A 242 81.38 -8.79 82.11
C PHE A 242 81.56 -9.67 80.86
N LEU A 243 82.38 -10.72 80.97
CA LEU A 243 82.61 -11.67 79.87
C LEU A 243 81.39 -12.57 79.62
N ASP A 244 80.67 -12.96 80.68
CA ASP A 244 79.37 -13.67 80.54
C ASP A 244 78.34 -12.81 79.80
N VAL A 245 78.31 -11.50 80.07
CA VAL A 245 77.43 -10.55 79.35
C VAL A 245 77.85 -10.44 77.88
N GLN A 246 79.15 -10.37 77.58
CA GLN A 246 79.65 -10.31 76.20
C GLN A 246 79.31 -11.59 75.41
N GLN A 247 79.42 -12.77 76.03
CA GLN A 247 79.08 -14.06 75.43
C GLN A 247 77.57 -14.19 75.22
N ALA A 248 76.75 -13.84 76.20
CA ALA A 248 75.29 -13.84 76.09
C ALA A 248 74.82 -12.94 74.94
N ILE A 249 75.47 -11.79 74.73
CA ILE A 249 75.15 -10.85 73.64
C ILE A 249 75.56 -11.40 72.26
N LEU A 250 76.66 -12.17 72.19
CA LEU A 250 77.12 -12.85 70.98
C LEU A 250 76.14 -13.93 70.50
N GLU A 251 75.49 -14.61 71.45
CA GLU A 251 74.52 -15.70 71.23
C GLU A 251 73.10 -15.19 70.93
N MET A 252 72.82 -13.89 71.11
CA MET A 252 71.58 -13.26 70.63
C MET A 252 71.56 -13.24 69.10
N ALA A 253 70.36 -13.51 68.55
CA ALA A 253 70.10 -13.79 67.14
C ALA A 253 70.77 -12.80 66.16
N ASP A 254 71.30 -13.34 65.06
CA ASP A 254 71.95 -12.56 64.00
C ASP A 254 70.93 -11.83 63.11
N GLU A 255 71.32 -10.63 62.68
CA GLU A 255 70.61 -9.85 61.66
C GLU A 255 70.73 -10.60 60.33
N GLU A 256 69.62 -11.16 59.84
CA GLU A 256 69.49 -11.35 58.40
C GLU A 256 69.11 -9.97 57.83
N GLU A 257 70.02 -9.37 57.08
CA GLU A 257 69.71 -8.24 56.21
C GLU A 257 68.69 -8.69 55.17
N GLU A 258 67.41 -8.43 55.41
CA GLU A 258 66.45 -8.25 54.32
C GLU A 258 66.38 -6.76 54.02
N GLY A 259 66.76 -6.41 52.80
CA GLY A 259 66.87 -5.04 52.31
C GLY A 259 65.56 -4.28 52.47
N GLU A 260 65.69 -2.98 52.76
CA GLU A 260 64.63 -2.01 52.60
C GLU A 260 64.22 -1.99 51.12
N GLU A 261 63.14 -2.67 50.76
CA GLU A 261 62.45 -2.39 49.50
C GLU A 261 61.73 -1.05 49.68
N GLU A 262 62.34 0.02 49.15
CA GLU A 262 61.63 1.27 48.91
C GLU A 262 60.45 0.97 47.97
N GLU A 263 59.23 1.22 48.44
CA GLU A 263 58.08 1.32 47.54
C GLU A 263 58.29 2.54 46.65
N GLU A 264 58.74 2.33 45.41
CA GLU A 264 58.65 3.33 44.36
C GLU A 264 57.16 3.65 44.15
N GLU A 265 56.74 4.86 44.54
CA GLU A 265 55.49 5.44 44.04
C GLU A 265 55.59 5.55 42.51
N GLU A 266 54.87 4.66 41.82
CA GLU A 266 54.61 4.76 40.39
C GLU A 266 53.74 6.01 40.14
N GLY A 267 54.40 7.14 39.97
CA GLY A 267 53.80 8.35 39.44
C GLY A 267 53.39 8.13 37.98
N ASP A 268 52.13 7.76 37.76
CA ASP A 268 51.46 7.84 36.46
C ASP A 268 51.33 9.31 36.04
N GLY A 269 52.41 9.83 35.48
CA GLY A 269 52.50 11.13 34.83
C GLY A 269 52.36 10.95 33.33
N THR A 270 51.12 11.03 32.86
CA THR A 270 50.78 11.20 31.46
C THR A 270 51.55 12.36 30.82
N ASP A 271 52.37 12.11 29.79
CA ASP A 271 52.53 13.09 28.71
C ASP A 271 52.69 12.39 27.36
N ALA A 272 51.99 12.98 26.40
CA ALA A 272 51.56 12.36 25.16
C ALA A 272 52.65 12.39 24.08
N THR A 273 52.90 11.25 23.46
CA THR A 273 53.47 11.21 22.12
C THR A 273 52.34 11.04 21.10
N PRO A 274 52.12 11.98 20.16
CA PRO A 274 51.24 11.75 19.02
C PRO A 274 52.00 11.04 17.90
N PRO A 275 51.53 9.89 17.38
CA PRO A 275 52.10 9.32 16.16
C PRO A 275 51.48 9.99 14.92
N SER A 276 52.37 10.64 14.17
CA SER A 276 52.44 10.78 12.71
C SER A 276 51.22 10.38 11.85
N SER A 277 50.73 11.35 11.08
CA SER A 277 49.90 11.11 9.88
C SER A 277 50.62 10.23 8.84
N PRO A 278 49.91 9.37 8.09
CA PRO A 278 50.49 8.57 7.01
C PRO A 278 50.58 9.38 5.69
N PRO A 279 51.55 9.08 4.80
CA PRO A 279 51.50 9.52 3.42
C PRO A 279 50.88 8.44 2.53
N SER A 280 49.68 8.69 2.01
CA SER A 280 49.15 8.29 0.67
C SER A 280 47.65 8.55 0.60
#